data_AF-A0A1B0DH30-F1
#
_entry.id   AF-A0A1B0DH30-F1
#
_cell.length_a   1.000
_cell.length_b   1.000
_cell.length_c   1.000
_cell.angle_alpha   90.00
_cell.angle_beta   90.00
_cell.angle_gamma   90.00
#
_symmetry.space_group_name_H-M   'P 1'
#
loop_
_entity.id
_entity.type
_entity.pdbx_description
1 polymer ?
#
loop_
_entity_poly.entity_id
_entity_poly.type
_entity_poly.pdbx_seq_one_letter_code
_entity_poly.pdbx_strand_id
1 'polypeptide(L)'
;MSRNDCRKFSANIFNVSKCSHCFRQREEHSLKALESNRSTRKVTKCGYLFVAPDWDFITNPLYRTKRWQRRWFVLYDDGDLTYSVDEHDHHNAPDEIEY
;
A
#
# COMPACT_ATOMS: atom_id res chain seq x y z
N MET A 1 -0.38 -27.85 -26.22
CA MET A 1 0.13 -27.78 -24.83
C MET A 1 -0.46 -26.55 -24.17
N SER A 2 -1.31 -26.74 -23.15
CA SER A 2 -2.01 -25.65 -22.48
C SER A 2 -1.02 -24.63 -21.92
N ARG A 3 -1.15 -23.35 -22.32
CA ARG A 3 -0.47 -22.25 -21.64
C ARG A 3 -1.04 -22.24 -20.23
N ASN A 4 -0.32 -22.83 -19.28
CA ASN A 4 -0.66 -22.69 -17.87
C ASN A 4 -0.51 -21.21 -17.51
N ASP A 5 -1.64 -20.49 -17.52
CA ASP A 5 -1.71 -19.15 -16.96
C ASP A 5 -1.41 -19.26 -15.47
N CYS A 6 -0.18 -18.89 -15.12
CA CYS A 6 0.30 -18.94 -13.77
C CYS A 6 -0.54 -18.00 -12.91
N ARG A 7 -1.33 -18.55 -11.98
CA ARG A 7 -2.31 -17.81 -11.17
C ARG A 7 -1.72 -17.09 -9.97
N LYS A 8 -0.45 -17.36 -9.66
CA LYS A 8 0.27 -16.78 -8.52
C LYS A 8 1.74 -16.67 -8.89
N PHE A 9 2.28 -15.46 -8.91
CA PHE A 9 3.72 -15.28 -9.07
C PHE A 9 4.43 -15.76 -7.79
N SER A 10 5.53 -16.48 -7.91
CA SER A 10 6.37 -16.85 -6.78
C SER A 10 7.81 -16.67 -7.22
N ALA A 11 8.59 -15.79 -6.58
CA ALA A 11 9.94 -15.47 -7.06
C ALA A 11 10.84 -16.73 -7.07
N ASN A 12 11.64 -16.89 -8.13
CA ASN A 12 12.58 -18.00 -8.26
C ASN A 12 13.86 -17.72 -7.47
N ILE A 13 14.34 -18.75 -6.76
CA ILE A 13 15.53 -18.66 -5.89
C ILE A 13 16.83 -18.31 -6.63
N PHE A 14 16.93 -18.68 -7.92
CA PHE A 14 18.08 -18.39 -8.77
C PHE A 14 17.92 -17.07 -9.54
N ASN A 15 16.68 -16.64 -9.76
CA ASN A 15 16.39 -15.40 -10.46
C ASN A 15 15.05 -14.81 -10.00
N VAL A 16 15.11 -13.81 -9.12
CA VAL A 16 13.93 -13.20 -8.49
C VAL A 16 12.97 -12.53 -9.47
N SER A 17 13.40 -12.22 -10.70
CA SER A 17 12.52 -11.69 -11.74
C SER A 17 11.71 -12.77 -12.46
N LYS A 18 11.99 -14.06 -12.23
CA LYS A 18 11.27 -15.18 -12.82
C LYS A 18 10.39 -15.88 -11.79
N CYS A 19 9.31 -16.49 -12.27
CA CYS A 19 8.43 -17.29 -11.43
C CYS A 19 8.99 -18.71 -11.18
N SER A 20 8.95 -19.19 -9.95
CA SER A 20 9.30 -20.57 -9.53
C SER A 20 8.42 -21.64 -10.17
N HIS A 21 7.19 -21.30 -10.58
CA HIS A 21 6.23 -22.29 -11.08
C HIS A 21 6.17 -22.37 -12.60
N CYS A 22 6.33 -21.24 -13.29
CA CYS A 22 6.22 -21.19 -14.75
C CYS A 22 7.48 -20.65 -15.45
N PHE A 23 8.49 -20.20 -14.71
CA PHE A 23 9.78 -19.67 -15.20
C PHE A 23 9.71 -18.45 -16.13
N ARG A 24 8.51 -17.91 -16.37
CA ARG A 24 8.28 -16.66 -17.09
C ARG A 24 8.68 -15.45 -16.25
N GLN A 25 8.91 -14.33 -16.92
CA GLN A 25 9.21 -13.07 -16.25
C GLN A 25 8.03 -12.58 -15.40
N ARG A 26 8.33 -11.77 -14.38
CA ARG A 26 7.34 -11.14 -13.52
C ARG A 26 6.34 -10.32 -14.33
N GLU A 27 6.81 -9.60 -15.34
CA GLU A 27 5.99 -8.72 -16.19
C GLU A 27 5.02 -9.49 -17.10
N GLU A 28 5.28 -10.79 -17.37
CA GLU A 28 4.41 -11.65 -18.19
C GLU A 28 3.20 -12.19 -17.41
N HIS A 29 3.14 -11.98 -16.09
CA HIS A 29 2.02 -12.43 -15.27
C HIS A 29 0.86 -11.43 -15.31
N SER A 30 -0.37 -11.93 -15.25
CA SER A 30 -1.54 -11.06 -15.10
C SER A 30 -1.46 -10.29 -13.78
N LEU A 31 -2.05 -9.08 -13.73
CA LEU A 31 -2.15 -8.28 -12.51
C LEU A 31 -2.72 -9.10 -11.35
N LYS A 32 -3.77 -9.89 -11.62
CA LYS A 32 -4.37 -10.80 -10.64
C LYS A 32 -3.39 -11.84 -10.07
N ALA A 33 -2.48 -12.36 -10.90
CA ALA A 33 -1.48 -13.32 -10.46
C ALA A 33 -0.35 -12.67 -9.64
N LEU A 34 -0.02 -11.41 -9.92
CA LEU A 34 0.91 -10.61 -9.12
C LEU A 34 0.28 -10.21 -7.78
N GLU A 35 -1.00 -9.85 -7.80
CA GLU A 35 -1.78 -9.46 -6.61
C GLU A 35 -2.21 -10.64 -5.74
N SER A 36 -2.22 -11.88 -6.26
CA SER A 36 -2.57 -13.06 -5.48
C SER A 36 -1.68 -13.27 -4.25
N ASN A 37 -0.46 -12.75 -4.25
CA ASN A 37 0.37 -12.76 -3.05
C ASN A 37 -0.09 -11.73 -2.02
N ARG A 38 -0.68 -10.60 -2.47
CA ARG A 38 -1.02 -9.47 -1.61
C ARG A 38 -1.96 -9.84 -0.47
N SER A 39 -2.91 -10.74 -0.74
CA SER A 39 -3.88 -11.25 0.23
C SER A 39 -3.28 -12.20 1.27
N THR A 40 -2.12 -12.80 0.99
CA THR A 40 -1.46 -13.75 1.90
C THR A 40 -0.30 -13.16 2.70
N ARG A 41 -0.03 -11.86 2.53
CA ARG A 41 1.09 -11.17 3.18
C ARG A 41 0.87 -11.04 4.67
N LYS A 42 1.96 -11.12 5.42
CA LYS A 42 1.93 -10.94 6.87
C LYS A 42 2.29 -9.51 7.22
N VAL A 43 1.65 -8.98 8.25
CA VAL A 43 2.01 -7.68 8.81
C VAL A 43 3.27 -7.86 9.66
N THR A 44 4.35 -7.18 9.29
CA THR A 44 5.61 -7.14 10.05
C THR A 44 5.53 -6.09 11.15
N LYS A 45 5.01 -4.89 10.81
CA LYS A 45 4.87 -3.78 11.76
C LYS A 45 3.72 -2.87 11.32
N CYS A 46 3.06 -2.26 12.27
CA CYS A 46 2.07 -1.22 12.03
C CYS A 46 2.20 -0.10 13.06
N GLY A 47 1.70 1.09 12.71
CA GLY A 47 1.70 2.23 13.62
C GLY A 47 1.40 3.55 12.93
N TYR A 48 1.24 4.57 13.75
CA TYR A 48 1.05 5.93 13.27
C TYR A 48 2.38 6.55 12.85
N LEU A 49 2.44 7.05 11.62
CA LEU A 49 3.51 7.91 11.12
C LEU A 49 2.91 9.13 10.44
N PHE A 50 3.76 10.06 10.04
CA PHE A 50 3.37 11.27 9.33
C PHE A 50 3.80 11.22 7.87
N VAL A 51 2.86 11.48 6.96
CA VAL A 51 3.12 11.69 5.53
C VAL A 51 3.44 13.17 5.32
N ALA A 52 4.58 13.44 4.70
CA ALA A 52 4.92 14.79 4.25
C ALA A 52 3.97 15.21 3.12
N PRO A 53 3.56 16.48 3.06
CA PRO A 53 2.83 16.98 1.90
C PRO A 53 3.68 16.90 0.63
N ASP A 54 3.01 16.87 -0.54
CA ASP A 54 3.70 16.89 -1.84
C ASP A 54 4.65 18.10 -1.94
N TRP A 55 5.78 17.93 -2.64
CA TRP A 55 6.82 18.96 -2.82
C TRP A 55 6.36 20.19 -3.62
N ASP A 56 5.09 20.23 -4.07
CA ASP A 56 4.50 21.29 -4.91
C ASP A 56 4.05 22.54 -4.12
N PHE A 57 4.71 22.85 -3.00
CA PHE A 57 4.44 24.07 -2.22
C PHE A 57 4.95 25.36 -2.89
N ILE A 58 5.73 25.23 -3.98
CA ILE A 58 6.29 26.37 -4.74
C ILE A 58 5.24 26.96 -5.69
N THR A 59 4.41 26.12 -6.31
CA THR A 59 3.56 26.53 -7.43
C THR A 59 2.18 27.04 -6.99
N ASN A 60 1.68 26.60 -5.84
CA ASN A 60 0.38 27.02 -5.34
C ASN A 60 0.44 27.50 -3.87
N PRO A 61 0.27 28.82 -3.62
CA PRO A 61 0.26 29.40 -2.27
C PRO A 61 -0.76 28.77 -1.31
N LEU A 62 -1.85 28.17 -1.82
CA LEU A 62 -2.85 27.48 -1.01
C LEU A 62 -2.33 26.18 -0.40
N TYR A 63 -1.26 25.58 -0.95
CA TYR A 63 -0.65 24.36 -0.42
C TYR A 63 0.43 24.61 0.62
N ARG A 64 0.80 25.87 0.89
CA ARG A 64 1.78 26.22 1.95
C ARG A 64 1.30 25.88 3.36
N THR A 65 0.00 25.72 3.55
CA THR A 65 -0.60 25.32 4.83
C THR A 65 -0.78 23.82 4.96
N LYS A 66 -0.40 23.01 3.95
CA LYS A 66 -0.46 21.55 4.07
C LYS A 66 0.54 21.13 5.15
N ARG A 67 0.01 20.56 6.23
CA ARG A 67 0.77 20.06 7.37
C ARG A 67 1.04 18.57 7.16
N TRP A 68 2.03 18.07 7.87
CA TRP A 68 2.25 16.64 8.05
C TRP A 68 0.94 15.94 8.43
N GLN A 69 0.58 14.89 7.69
CA GLN A 69 -0.67 14.17 7.91
C GLN A 69 -0.41 12.87 8.67
N ARG A 70 -1.06 12.68 9.82
CA ARG A 70 -1.01 11.40 10.55
C ARG A 70 -1.78 10.35 9.77
N ARG A 71 -1.15 9.21 9.49
CA ARG A 71 -1.78 8.06 8.82
C ARG A 71 -1.45 6.78 9.57
N TRP A 72 -2.32 5.79 9.49
CA TRP A 72 -2.04 4.44 9.98
C TRP A 72 -1.28 3.67 8.90
N PHE A 73 -0.04 3.27 9.21
CA PHE A 73 0.83 2.54 8.29
C PHE A 73 0.84 1.04 8.61
N VAL A 74 0.96 0.24 7.55
CA VAL A 74 1.12 -1.22 7.63
C VAL A 74 2.29 -1.61 6.73
N LEU A 75 3.34 -2.17 7.34
CA LEU A 75 4.49 -2.75 6.66
C LEU A 75 4.30 -4.27 6.56
N TYR A 76 4.37 -4.78 5.34
CA TYR A 76 4.26 -6.21 5.05
C TYR A 76 5.65 -6.89 5.00
N ASP A 77 5.66 -8.21 5.08
CA ASP A 77 6.86 -9.06 5.03
C ASP A 77 7.57 -9.08 3.67
N ASP A 78 6.87 -8.74 2.60
CA ASP A 78 7.42 -8.54 1.25
C ASP A 78 8.07 -7.15 1.05
N GLY A 79 7.97 -6.27 2.05
CA GLY A 79 8.49 -4.90 2.00
C GLY A 79 7.51 -3.86 1.46
N ASP A 80 6.29 -4.23 1.07
CA ASP A 80 5.26 -3.23 0.71
C ASP A 80 4.86 -2.44 1.97
N LEU A 81 4.77 -1.12 1.84
CA LEU A 81 4.30 -0.21 2.89
C LEU A 81 3.03 0.49 2.38
N THR A 82 1.92 0.32 3.09
CA THR A 82 0.65 1.00 2.78
C THR A 82 0.23 1.87 3.95
N TYR A 83 -0.60 2.88 3.67
CA TYR A 83 -1.22 3.71 4.70
C TYR A 83 -2.69 3.95 4.43
N SER A 84 -3.45 4.22 5.49
CA SER A 84 -4.87 4.57 5.44
C SER A 84 -5.16 5.84 6.24
N VAL A 85 -6.27 6.50 5.90
CA VAL A 85 -6.81 7.62 6.69
C VAL A 85 -7.54 7.02 7.90
N ASP A 86 -7.26 7.50 9.11
CA ASP A 86 -8.20 7.29 10.21
C ASP A 86 -9.49 8.04 9.81
N GLU A 87 -10.56 7.33 9.49
CA GLU A 87 -11.89 7.93 9.41
C GLU A 87 -12.20 8.50 10.81
N HIS A 88 -12.07 9.82 10.98
CA HIS A 88 -12.71 10.49 12.09
C HIS A 88 -14.19 10.52 11.76
N ASP A 89 -14.95 9.58 12.31
CA ASP A 89 -16.38 9.71 12.49
C ASP A 89 -16.64 11.01 13.27
N HIS A 90 -16.94 12.08 12.53
CA HIS A 90 -17.57 13.29 13.07
C HIS A 90 -19.05 13.04 13.42
N HIS A 91 -19.35 11.90 14.03
CA HIS A 91 -20.66 11.57 14.60
C HIS A 91 -20.44 11.05 16.00
N ASN A 92 -20.06 11.94 16.91
CA ASN A 92 -20.24 11.86 18.38
C ASN A 92 -19.51 13.04 19.05
N ALA A 93 -19.71 14.27 18.56
CA ALA A 93 -19.58 15.40 19.46
C ALA A 93 -20.93 15.49 20.19
N PRO A 94 -21.01 15.28 21.51
CA PRO A 94 -22.15 15.77 22.26
C PRO A 94 -22.16 17.29 22.10
N ASP A 95 -23.33 17.86 21.78
CA ASP A 95 -23.54 19.30 21.77
C ASP A 95 -23.18 19.87 23.16
N GLU A 96 -21.95 20.38 23.31
CA GLU A 96 -21.55 21.14 24.50
C GLU A 96 -22.07 22.58 24.36
N ILE A 97 -23.28 22.76 24.89
CA ILE A 97 -23.77 23.86 25.76
C ILE A 97 -23.31 25.29 25.36
N GLU A 98 -24.28 26.06 24.82
CA GLU A 98 -24.27 27.52 24.79
C GLU A 98 -24.08 28.11 26.20
N TYR A 99 -23.15 29.06 26.32
CA TYR A 99 -23.13 30.09 27.36
C TYR A 99 -23.25 31.46 26.70
#